data_AF-A0A969SPS5-F1
#
_entry.id   AF-A0A969SPS5-F1
#
_cell.length_a   1.000
_cell.length_b   1.000
_cell.length_c   1.000
_cell.angle_alpha   90.00
_cell.angle_beta   90.00
_cell.angle_gamma   90.00
#
_symmetry.space_group_name_H-M   'P 1'
#
loop_
_entity.id
_entity.type
_entity.pdbx_description
1 polymer ?
#
loop_
_entity_poly.entity_id
_entity_poly.type
_entity_poly.pdbx_seq_one_letter_code
_entity_poly.pdbx_strand_id
1 'polypeptide(L)'
;MAYSVFVTYNFEGSPYSGGTSIGINESIHCNYIQKLETDTLAGKDLNLYFDLNAFPFLNPLSGGATTGWTATKINAIVQVVPFTGETATTDPSQWKVIDITNQLVGTSGNCITQTELEDTVFKLTFAQINAAPLYDLTYLDNPSSVVGDDNRLALVKKPSSMEMLRPI
;
A
#
# COMPACT_ATOMS: atom_id res chain seq x y z
N MET A 1 13.60 8.81 19.51
CA MET A 1 13.62 9.74 18.35
C MET A 1 12.31 9.55 17.63
N ALA A 2 11.61 10.61 17.27
CA ALA A 2 10.36 10.46 16.53
C ALA A 2 10.62 10.05 15.07
N TYR A 3 9.63 9.44 14.44
CA TYR A 3 9.66 8.93 13.08
C TYR A 3 8.36 9.30 12.37
N SER A 4 8.47 9.57 11.06
CA SER A 4 7.33 9.60 10.14
C SER A 4 7.34 8.32 9.30
N VAL A 5 6.20 7.63 9.26
CA VAL A 5 5.98 6.44 8.44
C VAL A 5 5.02 6.81 7.32
N PHE A 6 5.46 6.64 6.08
CA PHE A 6 4.69 6.88 4.88
C PHE A 6 4.28 5.56 4.26
N VAL A 7 3.02 5.44 3.84
CA VAL A 7 2.46 4.18 3.34
C VAL A 7 1.57 4.45 2.14
N THR A 8 1.74 3.65 1.10
CA THR A 8 0.81 3.45 0.00
C THR A 8 0.74 1.96 -0.32
N TYR A 9 -0.01 1.56 -1.34
CA TYR A 9 -0.18 0.18 -1.78
C TYR A 9 -0.26 0.12 -3.30
N ASN A 10 0.02 -1.05 -3.87
CA ASN A 10 -0.28 -1.35 -5.26
C ASN A 10 -0.87 -2.76 -5.38
N PHE A 11 -1.48 -3.03 -6.53
CA PHE A 11 -1.98 -4.36 -6.89
C PHE A 11 -1.17 -4.95 -8.04
N GLU A 12 -1.12 -6.27 -8.16
CA GLU A 12 -0.55 -6.91 -9.34
C GLU A 12 -1.44 -8.07 -9.79
N GLY A 13 -1.50 -8.29 -11.10
CA GLY A 13 -2.08 -9.47 -11.71
C GLY A 13 -0.97 -10.42 -12.16
N SER A 14 -0.99 -11.66 -11.69
CA SER A 14 -0.17 -12.74 -12.23
C SER A 14 -1.08 -13.69 -13.02
N PRO A 15 -0.68 -14.19 -14.20
CA PRO A 15 -1.49 -15.15 -14.93
C PRO A 15 -1.66 -16.45 -14.12
N TYR A 16 -2.91 -16.81 -13.83
CA TYR A 16 -3.27 -17.99 -13.03
C TYR A 16 -2.88 -19.32 -13.69
N SER A 17 -2.80 -19.36 -15.02
CA SER A 17 -2.42 -20.53 -15.82
C SER A 17 -2.22 -20.12 -17.27
N GLY A 18 -1.48 -20.92 -18.05
CA GLY A 18 -1.22 -20.67 -19.47
C GLY A 18 -2.50 -20.39 -20.25
N GLY A 19 -2.62 -19.18 -20.81
CA GLY A 19 -3.70 -18.78 -21.72
C GLY A 19 -4.73 -17.80 -21.17
N THR A 20 -4.65 -17.35 -19.91
CA THR A 20 -5.55 -16.30 -19.39
C THR A 20 -4.76 -15.22 -18.65
N SER A 21 -4.72 -14.02 -19.22
CA SER A 21 -4.17 -12.82 -18.56
C SER A 21 -5.26 -12.21 -17.69
N ILE A 22 -5.02 -12.08 -16.38
CA ILE A 22 -5.99 -11.55 -15.40
C ILE A 22 -5.57 -10.15 -14.93
N GLY A 23 -5.34 -9.26 -15.90
CA GLY A 23 -5.08 -7.84 -15.64
C GLY A 23 -3.64 -7.42 -15.88
N ILE A 24 -3.25 -6.33 -15.22
CA ILE A 24 -1.95 -5.67 -15.37
C ILE A 24 -0.86 -6.42 -14.60
N ASN A 25 0.22 -6.80 -15.29
CA ASN A 25 1.35 -7.54 -14.70
C ASN A 25 1.99 -6.79 -13.53
N GLU A 26 2.01 -5.45 -13.62
CA GLU A 26 2.46 -4.55 -12.55
C GLU A 26 1.54 -3.32 -12.58
N SER A 27 0.92 -2.96 -11.46
CA SER A 27 0.22 -1.69 -11.33
C SER A 27 1.11 -0.63 -10.68
N ILE A 28 0.90 0.61 -11.10
CA ILE A 28 1.43 1.78 -10.40
C ILE A 28 0.76 1.83 -9.02
N HIS A 29 1.54 2.20 -8.01
CA HIS A 29 1.04 2.43 -6.66
C HIS A 29 -0.07 3.48 -6.59
N CYS A 30 -0.87 3.38 -5.54
CA CYS A 30 -1.91 4.36 -5.27
C CYS A 30 -1.26 5.72 -5.01
N ASN A 31 -1.74 6.76 -5.71
CA ASN A 31 -1.29 8.13 -5.50
C ASN A 31 -1.66 8.68 -4.11
N TYR A 32 -2.41 7.92 -3.30
CA TYR A 32 -2.71 8.28 -1.93
C TYR A 32 -1.63 7.74 -0.98
N ILE A 33 -0.85 8.66 -0.42
CA ILE A 33 0.16 8.37 0.59
C ILE A 33 -0.38 8.79 1.96
N GLN A 34 -0.46 7.84 2.88
CA GLN A 34 -0.75 8.11 4.28
C GLN A 34 0.53 8.38 5.06
N LYS A 35 0.46 9.31 6.03
CA LYS A 35 1.56 9.63 6.95
C LYS A 35 1.13 9.36 8.39
N LEU A 36 1.96 8.64 9.14
CA LEU A 36 1.83 8.41 10.57
C LEU A 36 3.07 8.91 11.29
N GLU A 37 2.91 9.36 12.52
CA GLU A 37 4.02 9.80 13.37
C GLU A 37 4.10 8.94 14.62
N THR A 38 5.31 8.62 15.04
CA THR A 38 5.55 7.80 16.22
C THR A 38 6.85 8.18 16.92
N ASP A 39 6.89 8.07 18.23
CA ASP A 39 8.05 8.32 19.09
C ASP A 39 9.09 7.18 19.09
N THR A 40 8.68 6.00 18.65
CA THR A 40 9.52 4.80 18.54
C THR A 40 8.95 3.81 17.51
N LEU A 41 9.83 3.02 16.91
CA LEU A 41 9.46 1.88 16.06
C LEU A 41 9.52 0.55 16.85
N ALA A 42 10.23 0.54 17.98
CA ALA A 42 10.43 -0.69 18.74
C ALA A 42 9.11 -1.20 19.31
N GLY A 43 8.78 -2.46 19.00
CA GLY A 43 7.56 -3.10 19.48
C GLY A 43 6.29 -2.39 19.00
N LYS A 44 6.27 -1.84 17.79
CA LYS A 44 5.04 -1.37 17.13
C LYS A 44 4.91 -2.04 15.78
N ASP A 45 3.67 -2.34 15.41
CA ASP A 45 3.33 -2.83 14.08
C ASP A 45 2.56 -1.75 13.32
N LEU A 46 2.81 -1.70 12.02
CA LEU A 46 2.01 -0.93 11.10
C LEU A 46 0.84 -1.78 10.64
N ASN A 47 -0.37 -1.37 11.02
CA ASN A 47 -1.60 -2.00 10.57
C ASN A 47 -2.17 -1.22 9.38
N LEU A 48 -2.54 -1.91 8.32
CA LEU A 48 -3.23 -1.36 7.15
C LEU A 48 -4.58 -2.07 7.01
N TYR A 49 -5.63 -1.32 6.70
CA TYR A 49 -6.95 -1.86 6.40
C TYR A 49 -7.67 -0.95 5.40
N PHE A 50 -8.72 -1.49 4.79
CA PHE A 50 -9.51 -0.79 3.79
C PHE A 50 -10.94 -0.60 4.29
N ASP A 51 -11.52 0.55 3.99
CA ASP A 51 -12.91 0.81 4.33
C ASP A 51 -13.86 -0.06 3.49
N LEU A 52 -15.07 -0.26 4.01
CA LEU A 52 -16.15 -0.88 3.26
C LEU A 52 -16.39 -0.15 1.93
N ASN A 53 -16.44 -0.89 0.84
CA ASN A 53 -16.56 -0.41 -0.54
C ASN A 53 -15.37 0.43 -1.03
N ALA A 54 -14.16 0.21 -0.52
CA ALA A 54 -12.95 0.84 -1.04
C ALA A 54 -12.66 0.45 -2.51
N PHE A 55 -13.07 -0.74 -2.95
CA PHE A 55 -12.77 -1.29 -4.27
C PHE A 55 -14.01 -1.80 -5.02
N PRO A 56 -14.97 -0.93 -5.36
CA PRO A 56 -16.28 -1.33 -5.90
C PRO A 56 -16.22 -1.96 -7.31
N PHE A 57 -15.07 -1.89 -7.97
CA PHE A 57 -14.84 -2.46 -9.30
C PHE A 57 -13.78 -3.58 -9.31
N LEU A 58 -13.34 -4.03 -8.12
CA LEU A 58 -12.48 -5.21 -8.00
C LEU A 58 -13.31 -6.46 -8.25
N ASN A 59 -12.82 -7.28 -9.16
CA ASN A 59 -13.53 -8.42 -9.69
C ASN A 59 -12.79 -9.73 -9.35
N PRO A 60 -13.45 -10.69 -8.67
CA PRO A 60 -12.82 -11.94 -8.27
C PRO A 60 -12.80 -13.03 -9.37
N LEU A 61 -13.24 -12.74 -10.60
CA LEU A 61 -13.33 -13.70 -11.73
C LEU A 61 -14.09 -15.00 -11.43
N SER A 62 -15.03 -14.97 -10.49
CA SER A 62 -15.89 -16.12 -10.21
C SER A 62 -17.17 -16.06 -11.05
N GLY A 63 -17.26 -16.93 -12.08
CA GLY A 63 -18.51 -17.33 -12.73
C GLY A 63 -19.33 -16.22 -13.42
N GLY A 64 -18.97 -15.89 -14.67
CA GLY A 64 -19.81 -15.11 -15.60
C GLY A 64 -19.18 -13.82 -16.12
N ALA A 65 -19.90 -13.10 -16.99
CA ALA A 65 -19.47 -11.84 -17.59
C ALA A 65 -19.46 -10.71 -16.54
N THR A 66 -18.38 -10.64 -15.79
CA THR A 66 -18.10 -9.62 -14.77
C THR A 66 -17.31 -8.45 -15.38
N THR A 67 -17.67 -7.21 -15.07
CA THR A 67 -16.94 -5.99 -15.46
C THR A 67 -15.99 -5.54 -14.34
N GLY A 68 -14.95 -4.77 -14.66
CA GLY A 68 -14.00 -4.23 -13.67
C GLY A 68 -12.56 -4.69 -13.88
N TRP A 69 -11.76 -4.64 -12.83
CA TRP A 69 -10.34 -5.02 -12.83
C TRP A 69 -10.08 -6.15 -11.83
N THR A 70 -9.02 -6.90 -12.07
CA THR A 70 -8.68 -8.12 -11.32
C THR A 70 -7.28 -7.97 -10.76
N ALA A 71 -7.03 -8.54 -9.59
CA ALA A 71 -5.70 -8.59 -8.97
C ALA A 71 -5.52 -9.91 -8.26
N THR A 72 -4.30 -10.42 -8.25
CA THR A 72 -3.90 -11.63 -7.51
C THR A 72 -2.95 -11.33 -6.37
N LYS A 73 -2.37 -10.13 -6.37
CA LYS A 73 -1.43 -9.69 -5.35
C LYS A 73 -1.73 -8.28 -4.90
N ILE A 74 -1.39 -8.03 -3.65
CA ILE A 74 -1.39 -6.72 -3.02
C ILE A 74 -0.04 -6.53 -2.33
N ASN A 75 0.59 -5.38 -2.56
CA ASN A 75 1.78 -5.00 -1.83
C ASN A 75 1.54 -3.72 -1.02
N ALA A 76 2.16 -3.65 0.15
CA ALA A 76 2.36 -2.40 0.86
C ALA A 76 3.67 -1.77 0.43
N ILE A 77 3.66 -0.45 0.23
CA ILE A 77 4.82 0.35 -0.14
C ILE A 77 5.04 1.36 0.98
N VAL A 78 6.17 1.23 1.69
CA VAL A 78 6.40 1.91 2.97
C VAL A 78 7.75 2.62 2.96
N GLN A 79 7.79 3.82 3.56
CA GLN A 79 9.04 4.49 3.88
C GLN A 79 9.03 5.01 5.30
N VAL A 80 10.10 4.74 6.05
CA VAL A 80 10.27 5.23 7.42
C VAL A 80 11.37 6.29 7.41
N VAL A 81 11.04 7.49 7.89
CA VAL A 81 11.94 8.64 7.90
C VAL A 81 12.09 9.15 9.34
N PRO A 82 13.31 9.44 9.83
CA PRO A 82 13.50 10.14 11.09
C PRO A 82 12.77 11.49 11.10
N PHE A 83 12.04 11.79 12.17
CA PHE A 83 11.33 13.07 12.30
C PHE A 83 12.30 14.16 12.78
N THR A 84 12.45 15.21 12.00
CA THR A 84 13.39 16.33 12.27
C THR A 84 12.72 17.63 12.69
N GLY A 85 11.41 17.62 12.99
CA GLY A 85 10.73 18.74 13.66
C GLY A 85 9.87 19.67 12.79
N GLU A 86 10.08 19.73 11.48
CA GLU A 86 9.38 20.72 10.62
C GLU A 86 8.74 20.09 9.36
N THR A 87 9.46 19.23 8.63
CA THR A 87 8.91 18.50 7.47
C THR A 87 9.68 17.19 7.27
N ALA A 88 9.03 16.05 7.50
CA ALA A 88 9.57 14.79 7.04
C ALA A 88 9.26 14.67 5.54
N THR A 89 10.30 14.68 4.71
CA THR A 89 10.19 14.49 3.26
C THR A 89 10.60 13.06 2.91
N THR A 90 9.80 12.42 2.08
CA THR A 90 10.08 11.10 1.52
C THR A 90 11.21 11.18 0.49
N ASP A 91 12.15 10.24 0.54
CA ASP A 91 13.15 10.01 -0.52
C ASP A 91 12.62 8.96 -1.50
N PRO A 92 12.39 9.31 -2.78
CA PRO A 92 11.86 8.38 -3.79
C PRO A 92 12.69 7.11 -4.00
N SER A 93 13.98 7.12 -3.66
CA SER A 93 14.87 5.96 -3.82
C SER A 93 14.84 4.98 -2.64
N GLN A 94 14.18 5.33 -1.54
CA GLN A 94 14.25 4.60 -0.26
C GLN A 94 12.91 3.95 0.15
N TRP A 95 11.93 3.91 -0.75
CA TRP A 95 10.69 3.18 -0.51
C TRP A 95 10.91 1.68 -0.51
N LYS A 96 10.11 0.97 0.29
CA LYS A 96 10.18 -0.48 0.49
C LYS A 96 8.89 -1.11 0.02
N VAL A 97 8.96 -2.19 -0.76
CA VAL A 97 7.76 -2.95 -1.18
C VAL A 97 7.69 -4.27 -0.45
N ILE A 98 6.52 -4.57 0.12
CA ILE A 98 6.25 -5.78 0.89
C ILE A 98 5.02 -6.45 0.30
N ASP A 99 5.16 -7.68 -0.18
CA ASP A 99 4.03 -8.53 -0.56
C ASP A 99 3.27 -8.94 0.71
N ILE A 100 2.02 -8.48 0.81
CA ILE A 100 1.12 -8.76 1.94
C ILE A 100 -0.03 -9.70 1.54
N THR A 101 0.01 -10.26 0.34
CA THR A 101 -1.02 -11.13 -0.22
C THR A 101 -1.24 -12.37 0.65
N ASN A 102 -0.18 -12.88 1.28
CA ASN A 102 -0.24 -14.05 2.15
C ASN A 102 -1.03 -13.85 3.45
N GLN A 103 -1.43 -12.61 3.77
CA GLN A 103 -2.28 -12.31 4.93
C GLN A 103 -3.77 -12.44 4.60
N LEU A 104 -4.12 -12.52 3.31
CA LEU A 104 -5.47 -12.81 2.85
C LEU A 104 -5.76 -14.31 2.99
N VAL A 105 -6.96 -14.64 3.45
CA VAL A 105 -7.42 -16.02 3.57
C VAL A 105 -8.13 -16.43 2.27
N GLY A 106 -7.69 -17.51 1.62
CA GLY A 106 -8.38 -18.08 0.45
C GLY A 106 -7.82 -17.69 -0.93
N THR A 107 -6.80 -16.83 -0.97
CA THR A 107 -6.23 -16.26 -2.21
C THR A 107 -5.09 -17.06 -2.83
N SER A 108 -4.76 -18.26 -2.33
CA SER A 108 -3.66 -19.07 -2.88
C SER A 108 -3.93 -19.47 -4.34
N GLY A 109 -3.44 -18.66 -5.27
CA GLY A 109 -3.66 -18.80 -6.71
C GLY A 109 -4.94 -18.14 -7.24
N ASN A 110 -5.78 -17.52 -6.42
CA ASN A 110 -7.04 -16.93 -6.89
C ASN A 110 -6.96 -15.40 -7.01
N CYS A 111 -7.94 -14.81 -7.70
CA CYS A 111 -8.13 -13.36 -7.66
C CYS A 111 -8.56 -12.93 -6.26
N ILE A 112 -8.00 -11.81 -5.80
CA ILE A 112 -8.39 -11.13 -4.58
C ILE A 112 -9.83 -10.64 -4.74
N THR A 113 -10.65 -10.90 -3.73
CA THR A 113 -12.01 -10.40 -3.63
C THR A 113 -12.06 -9.10 -2.82
N GLN A 114 -13.11 -8.31 -3.04
CA GLN A 114 -13.36 -7.10 -2.25
C GLN A 114 -13.51 -7.42 -0.75
N THR A 115 -14.30 -8.44 -0.41
CA THR A 115 -14.56 -8.84 0.97
C THR A 115 -13.28 -9.26 1.71
N GLU A 116 -12.39 -9.99 1.05
CA GLU A 116 -11.11 -10.38 1.66
C GLU A 116 -10.25 -9.17 2.05
N LEU A 117 -10.24 -8.10 1.22
CA LEU A 117 -9.50 -6.87 1.53
C LEU A 117 -10.12 -6.09 2.69
N GLU A 118 -11.46 -6.08 2.78
CA GLU A 118 -12.22 -5.33 3.78
C GLU A 118 -12.21 -6.03 5.16
N ASP A 119 -12.20 -7.36 5.18
CA ASP A 119 -12.18 -8.16 6.41
C ASP A 119 -10.76 -8.35 6.97
N THR A 120 -9.72 -7.93 6.24
CA THR A 120 -8.32 -8.14 6.63
C THR A 120 -7.68 -6.87 7.18
N VAL A 121 -7.10 -6.99 8.38
CA VAL A 121 -6.12 -6.03 8.89
C VAL A 121 -4.72 -6.56 8.59
N PHE A 122 -4.06 -5.96 7.60
CA PHE A 122 -2.70 -6.27 7.23
C PHE A 122 -1.73 -5.75 8.27
N LYS A 123 -0.83 -6.61 8.75
CA LYS A 123 0.16 -6.27 9.77
C LYS A 123 1.56 -6.31 9.19
N LEU A 124 2.30 -5.23 9.40
CA LEU A 124 3.68 -5.07 8.93
C LEU A 124 4.57 -4.76 10.14
N THR A 125 5.48 -5.67 10.44
CA THR A 125 6.51 -5.45 11.45
C THR A 125 7.63 -4.59 10.87
N PHE A 126 8.33 -3.84 11.71
CA PHE A 126 9.52 -3.09 11.25
C PHE A 126 10.64 -3.98 10.73
N ALA A 127 10.75 -5.22 11.23
CA ALA A 127 11.70 -6.18 10.70
C ALA A 127 11.41 -6.52 9.22
N GLN A 128 10.14 -6.71 8.87
CA GLN A 128 9.72 -6.93 7.48
C GLN A 128 10.02 -5.71 6.61
N ILE A 129 9.69 -4.49 7.07
CA ILE A 129 9.94 -3.25 6.32
C ILE A 129 11.45 -3.07 6.07
N ASN A 130 12.29 -3.33 7.07
CA ASN A 130 13.74 -3.15 6.96
C ASN A 130 14.38 -4.18 6.00
N ALA A 131 13.89 -5.42 6.01
CA ALA A 131 14.39 -6.50 5.14
C ALA A 131 13.83 -6.44 3.71
N ALA A 132 12.80 -5.64 3.47
CA ALA A 132 12.13 -5.57 2.18
C ALA A 132 13.01 -4.98 1.07
N PRO A 133 12.80 -5.41 -0.19
CA PRO A 133 13.44 -4.82 -1.35
C PRO A 133 13.02 -3.36 -1.54
N LEU A 134 13.86 -2.60 -2.26
CA LEU A 134 13.53 -1.23 -2.64
C LEU A 134 12.44 -1.21 -3.72
N TYR A 135 11.56 -0.23 -3.62
CA TYR A 135 10.59 0.15 -4.64
C TYR A 135 11.03 1.47 -5.22
N ASP A 136 11.43 1.48 -6.48
CA ASP A 136 11.95 2.68 -7.13
C ASP A 136 10.80 3.64 -7.44
N LEU A 137 10.77 4.80 -6.79
CA LEU A 137 9.86 5.90 -7.11
C LEU A 137 10.59 7.11 -7.71
N THR A 138 11.84 6.96 -8.15
CA THR A 138 12.61 8.08 -8.73
C THR A 138 12.01 8.65 -10.01
N TYR A 139 11.06 7.93 -10.62
CA TYR A 139 10.25 8.43 -11.73
C TYR A 139 9.15 9.41 -11.31
N LEU A 140 8.83 9.52 -10.01
CA LEU A 140 7.99 10.61 -9.51
C LEU A 140 8.83 11.86 -9.30
N ASP A 141 8.58 12.86 -10.14
CA ASP A 141 9.01 14.23 -9.90
C ASP A 141 8.19 14.81 -8.74
N ASN A 142 8.66 14.59 -7.51
CA ASN A 142 8.07 15.25 -6.34
C ASN A 142 8.48 16.73 -6.36
N PRO A 143 7.54 17.70 -6.42
CA PRO A 143 7.90 19.10 -6.54
C PRO A 143 8.69 19.56 -5.31
N SER A 144 9.84 20.20 -5.55
CA SER A 144 10.73 20.74 -4.51
C SER A 144 10.17 21.99 -3.80
N SER A 145 9.04 22.51 -4.29
CA SER A 145 8.28 23.62 -3.72
C SER A 145 6.79 23.45 -4.03
N VAL A 146 5.93 23.67 -3.03
CA VAL A 146 4.47 23.70 -3.19
C VAL A 146 3.93 25.08 -3.61
N VAL A 147 4.82 26.05 -3.86
CA VAL A 147 4.42 27.41 -4.27
C VAL A 147 4.14 27.41 -5.77
N GLY A 148 2.85 27.37 -6.12
CA GLY A 148 2.38 27.62 -7.49
C GLY A 148 2.14 26.39 -8.37
N ASP A 149 2.24 25.18 -7.82
CA ASP A 149 1.94 23.95 -8.56
C ASP A 149 0.56 23.39 -8.16
N ASP A 150 -0.41 23.56 -9.06
CA ASP A 150 -1.77 23.03 -8.90
C ASP A 150 -1.86 21.54 -9.32
N ASN A 151 -0.77 20.93 -9.82
CA ASN A 151 -0.68 19.48 -10.04
C ASN A 151 -0.44 18.76 -8.71
N ARG A 152 -1.50 18.72 -7.91
CA ARG A 152 -1.54 18.11 -6.59
C ARG A 152 -1.41 16.58 -6.66
N LEU A 153 -0.18 16.09 -6.74
CA LEU A 153 0.25 14.94 -5.93
C LEU A 153 0.40 15.39 -4.47
N ALA A 154 -0.66 15.99 -3.93
CA ALA A 154 -0.71 16.43 -2.54
C ALA A 154 -1.35 15.30 -1.72
N LEU A 155 -0.92 15.16 -0.47
CA LEU A 155 -1.49 14.29 0.56
C LEU A 155 -2.99 14.62 0.77
N VAL A 156 -3.88 14.17 -0.13
CA VAL A 156 -5.32 14.48 -0.05
C VAL A 156 -5.98 13.53 0.94
N LYS A 157 -5.99 13.91 2.21
CA LYS A 157 -6.70 13.22 3.29
C LYS A 157 -8.18 12.97 2.93
N LYS A 158 -8.57 11.69 2.81
CA LYS A 158 -9.97 11.19 2.88
C LYS A 158 -9.96 9.73 3.41
N PRO A 159 -11.04 9.24 4.01
CA PRO A 159 -11.14 8.86 5.41
C PRO A 159 -10.90 7.36 5.64
N SER A 160 -9.76 6.80 5.26
CA SER A 160 -9.34 5.52 5.86
C SER A 160 -8.62 5.84 7.16
N SER A 161 -9.22 5.45 8.28
CA SER A 161 -8.50 5.47 9.56
C SER A 161 -7.37 4.44 9.48
N MET A 162 -6.25 4.70 10.15
CA MET A 162 -5.17 3.72 10.26
C MET A 162 -4.50 3.96 11.61
N GLU A 163 -4.40 2.91 12.43
CA GLU A 163 -3.93 3.01 13.81
C GLU A 163 -2.70 2.13 14.03
N MET A 164 -1.67 2.73 14.60
CA MET A 164 -0.47 2.03 15.05
C MET A 164 -0.74 1.51 16.47
N LEU A 165 -1.07 0.23 16.59
CA LEU A 165 -1.38 -0.40 17.87
C LEU A 165 -0.11 -0.97 18.53
N ARG A 166 -0.08 -0.93 19.86
CA ARG A 166 0.96 -1.60 20.66
C ARG A 166 0.64 -3.10 20.74
N PRO A 167 1.64 -4.00 20.66
CA PRO A 167 1.48 -5.39 21.03
C PRO A 167 1.02 -5.48 22.49
N ILE A 168 0.05 -6.35 22.76
CA ILE A 168 -0.43 -6.72 24.10
C ILE A 168 0.56 -7.71 24.71
#